data_AF-A0A970B8J0-F1
#
_entry.id   AF-A0A970B8J0-F1
#
_cell.length_a   1.000
_cell.length_b   1.000
_cell.length_c   1.000
_cell.angle_alpha   90.00
_cell.angle_beta   90.00
_cell.angle_gamma   90.00
#
_symmetry.space_group_name_H-M   'P 1'
#
loop_
_entity.id
_entity.type
_entity.pdbx_description
1 polymer ?
#
loop_
_entity_poly.entity_id
_entity_poly.type
_entity_poly.pdbx_seq_one_letter_code
_entity_poly.pdbx_strand_id
1 'polypeptide(L)'
;MDRKAMLSLSVEIRRFTDPHQPGFVECGFVDARGKEHVFIEKVPVVTSRNLSAESIYPQSGHIACKELGQWHNEQGQHMYRITTELPFGIESIEGLSVFEVQAVQLEVQRDEPASGGSAH
;
A
#
# COMPACT_ATOMS: atom_id res chain seq x y z
N MET A 1 -9.03 13.32 20.91
CA MET A 1 -9.14 12.72 19.56
C MET A 1 -8.14 11.59 19.52
N ASP A 2 -8.60 10.34 19.61
CA ASP A 2 -7.73 9.17 19.56
C ASP A 2 -7.02 9.16 18.20
N ARG A 3 -5.69 9.24 18.21
CA ARG A 3 -4.87 9.01 17.01
C ARG A 3 -5.11 7.57 16.59
N LYS A 4 -5.99 7.34 15.61
CA LYS A 4 -6.19 6.02 15.05
C LYS A 4 -4.97 5.71 14.20
N ALA A 5 -4.18 4.74 14.63
CA ALA A 5 -3.07 4.21 13.84
C ALA A 5 -3.59 3.80 12.46
N MET A 6 -2.96 4.31 11.39
CA MET A 6 -3.29 3.91 10.02
C MET A 6 -2.40 2.74 9.64
N LEU A 7 -3.00 1.61 9.28
CA LEU A 7 -2.25 0.49 8.73
C LEU A 7 -1.94 0.76 7.26
N SER A 8 -0.80 0.29 6.81
CA SER A 8 -0.42 0.33 5.41
C SER A 8 0.12 -1.03 4.99
N LEU A 9 -0.33 -1.49 3.83
CA LEU A 9 0.12 -2.70 3.17
C LEU A 9 1.36 -2.40 2.35
N SER A 10 2.46 -3.10 2.60
CA SER A 10 3.67 -3.00 1.80
C SER A 10 3.47 -3.64 0.43
N VAL A 11 3.80 -2.89 -0.62
CA VAL A 11 3.70 -3.30 -2.02
C VAL A 11 5.02 -3.05 -2.76
N GLU A 12 5.23 -3.79 -3.84
CA GLU A 12 6.35 -3.56 -4.75
C GLU A 12 5.86 -2.75 -5.95
N ILE A 13 6.41 -1.55 -6.15
CA ILE A 13 6.22 -0.71 -7.34
C ILE A 13 7.12 -1.24 -8.45
N ARG A 14 6.51 -1.71 -9.53
CA ARG A 14 7.19 -2.47 -10.60
C ARG A 14 7.58 -1.62 -11.79
N ARG A 15 6.77 -0.62 -12.12
CA ARG A 15 7.00 0.27 -13.26
C ARG A 15 6.11 1.50 -13.21
N PHE A 16 6.56 2.56 -13.86
CA PHE A 16 5.72 3.67 -14.28
C PHE A 16 4.83 3.26 -15.45
N THR A 17 3.58 3.69 -15.47
CA THR A 17 2.58 3.25 -16.46
C THR A 17 1.95 4.38 -17.25
N ASP A 18 1.72 5.54 -16.63
CA ASP A 18 1.08 6.68 -17.29
C ASP A 18 1.68 8.00 -16.77
N PRO A 19 2.17 8.91 -17.64
CA PRO A 19 2.70 10.22 -17.24
C PRO A 19 1.64 11.27 -16.91
N HIS A 20 0.34 10.98 -17.08
CA HIS A 20 -0.73 11.93 -16.76
C HIS A 20 -0.63 12.34 -15.30
N GLN A 21 -0.44 13.64 -15.06
CA GLN A 21 -0.17 14.20 -13.74
C GLN A 21 -1.20 13.70 -12.70
N PRO A 22 -0.77 13.15 -11.55
CA PRO A 22 0.59 13.14 -10.97
C PRO A 22 1.50 11.97 -11.40
N GLY A 23 1.13 11.22 -12.43
CA GLY A 23 1.81 9.99 -12.84
C GLY A 23 1.21 8.77 -12.13
N PHE A 24 1.21 7.63 -12.83
CA PHE A 24 0.69 6.36 -12.32
C PHE A 24 1.75 5.27 -12.40
N VAL A 25 1.70 4.34 -11.44
CA VAL A 25 2.58 3.18 -11.37
C VAL A 25 1.76 1.91 -11.23
N GLU A 26 2.33 0.82 -11.71
CA GLU A 26 1.89 -0.52 -11.38
C GLU A 26 2.62 -0.98 -10.12
N CYS A 27 1.88 -1.40 -9.11
CA CYS A 27 2.42 -2.05 -7.94
C CYS A 27 1.65 -3.31 -7.59
N GLY A 28 2.24 -4.18 -6.78
CA GLY A 28 1.58 -5.40 -6.37
C GLY A 28 2.19 -6.05 -5.15
N PHE A 29 1.48 -7.02 -4.62
CA PHE A 29 1.94 -7.87 -3.52
C PHE A 29 1.38 -9.28 -3.70
N VAL A 30 1.92 -10.22 -2.93
CA VAL A 30 1.40 -11.59 -2.85
C VAL A 30 0.71 -11.76 -1.50
N ASP A 31 -0.55 -12.19 -1.51
CA ASP A 31 -1.33 -12.39 -0.30
C ASP A 31 -0.93 -13.66 0.47
N ALA A 32 -1.54 -13.87 1.63
CA ALA A 32 -1.28 -15.04 2.48
C ALA A 32 -1.60 -16.38 1.81
N ARG A 33 -2.38 -16.39 0.73
CA ARG A 33 -2.77 -17.58 -0.03
C ARG A 33 -1.86 -17.78 -1.25
N GLY A 34 -0.84 -16.95 -1.43
CA GLY A 34 0.07 -17.00 -2.57
C GLY A 34 -0.52 -16.39 -3.85
N LYS A 35 -1.65 -15.68 -3.77
CA LYS A 35 -2.23 -14.98 -4.93
C LYS A 35 -1.57 -13.62 -5.06
N GLU A 36 -1.10 -13.32 -6.28
CA GLU A 36 -0.62 -12.00 -6.65
C GLU A 36 -1.80 -11.06 -6.92
N HIS A 37 -1.69 -9.84 -6.38
CA HIS A 37 -2.63 -8.74 -6.62
C HIS A 37 -1.88 -7.54 -7.15
N VAL A 38 -2.46 -6.91 -8.17
CA VAL A 38 -1.85 -5.79 -8.90
C VAL A 38 -2.77 -4.58 -8.85
N PHE A 39 -2.19 -3.39 -8.70
CA PHE A 39 -2.86 -2.11 -8.61
C PHE A 39 -2.23 -1.15 -9.63
N ILE A 40 -3.04 -0.24 -10.16
CA ILE A 40 -2.57 0.91 -10.93
C ILE A 40 -2.97 2.15 -10.16
N GLU A 41 -2.00 2.82 -9.55
CA GLU A 41 -2.27 3.93 -8.65
C GLU A 41 -1.37 5.12 -8.92
N LYS A 42 -1.86 6.29 -8.52
CA LYS A 42 -1.09 7.53 -8.60
C LYS A 42 0.19 7.39 -7.76
N VAL A 43 1.33 7.84 -8.29
CA VAL A 43 2.61 7.84 -7.56
C VAL A 43 2.48 8.34 -6.11
N PRO A 44 1.90 9.53 -5.83
CA PRO A 44 1.79 10.05 -4.47
C PRO A 44 0.84 9.27 -3.55
N VAL A 45 0.02 8.35 -4.08
CA VAL A 45 -0.83 7.47 -3.26
C VAL A 45 -0.01 6.33 -2.66
N VAL A 46 1.00 5.84 -3.39
CA VAL A 46 1.77 4.65 -3.01
C VAL A 46 3.17 4.95 -2.48
N THR A 47 3.71 6.16 -2.73
CA THR A 47 5.03 6.56 -2.23
C THR A 47 5.18 8.08 -2.19
N SER A 48 6.04 8.58 -1.29
CA SER A 48 6.46 9.99 -1.26
C SER A 48 7.63 10.28 -2.21
N ARG A 49 8.21 9.24 -2.82
CA ARG A 49 9.28 9.40 -3.81
C ARG A 49 8.73 9.99 -5.10
N ASN A 50 9.53 10.82 -5.77
CA ASN A 50 9.20 11.29 -7.12
C ASN A 50 9.60 10.21 -8.13
N LEU A 51 8.61 9.52 -8.71
CA LEU A 51 8.83 8.41 -9.65
C LEU A 51 8.43 8.82 -11.07
N SER A 52 9.22 8.35 -12.04
CA SER A 52 9.00 8.55 -13.47
C SER A 52 9.37 7.30 -14.27
N ALA A 53 9.21 7.34 -15.59
CA ALA A 53 9.62 6.26 -16.48
C ALA A 53 11.13 5.99 -16.45
N GLU A 54 11.95 6.99 -16.10
CA GLU A 54 13.41 6.92 -16.04
C GLU A 54 13.94 6.45 -14.68
N SER A 55 13.05 6.26 -13.71
CA SER A 55 13.42 5.72 -12.39
C SER A 55 13.84 4.25 -12.49
N ILE A 56 14.64 3.78 -11.53
CA ILE A 56 14.99 2.34 -11.42
C ILE A 56 13.88 1.63 -10.66
N TYR A 57 13.45 0.49 -11.18
CA TYR A 57 12.44 -0.38 -10.57
C TYR A 57 13.02 -1.79 -10.36
N PRO A 58 12.48 -2.61 -9.42
CA PRO A 58 11.35 -2.31 -8.53
C PRO A 58 11.71 -1.36 -7.38
N GLN A 59 10.69 -0.77 -6.75
CA GLN A 59 10.82 0.06 -5.54
C GLN A 59 9.75 -0.28 -4.50
N SER A 60 10.02 0.00 -3.22
CA SER A 60 9.03 -0.16 -2.16
C SER A 60 7.95 0.93 -2.24
N GLY A 61 6.71 0.52 -1.98
CA GLY A 61 5.56 1.41 -1.78
C GLY A 61 4.63 0.89 -0.69
N HIS A 62 3.63 1.69 -0.33
CA HIS A 62 2.66 1.35 0.69
C HIS A 62 1.26 1.78 0.25
N ILE A 63 0.27 0.92 0.47
CA ILE A 63 -1.15 1.24 0.26
C ILE A 63 -1.82 1.35 1.64
N ALA A 64 -2.44 2.49 1.94
CA ALA A 64 -3.20 2.65 3.18
C ALA A 64 -4.38 1.66 3.21
N CYS A 65 -4.57 1.02 4.36
CA CYS A 65 -5.60 0.01 4.53
C CYS A 65 -6.18 0.03 5.95
N LYS A 66 -7.30 -0.69 6.13
CA LYS A 66 -7.95 -0.87 7.43
C LYS A 66 -8.06 -2.35 7.78
N GLU A 67 -7.77 -2.69 9.02
CA GLU A 67 -8.04 -4.01 9.57
C GLU A 67 -9.56 -4.28 9.65
N LEU A 68 -9.95 -5.46 9.16
CA LEU A 68 -11.28 -6.05 9.31
C LEU A 68 -11.29 -7.18 10.34
N GLY A 69 -10.13 -7.80 10.60
CA GLY A 69 -9.94 -8.79 11.65
C GLY A 69 -8.53 -9.38 11.63
N GLN A 70 -8.19 -10.15 12.67
CA GLN A 70 -6.89 -10.79 12.83
C GLN A 70 -7.04 -12.17 13.48
N TRP A 71 -6.15 -13.10 13.14
CA TRP A 71 -6.11 -14.45 13.70
C TRP A 71 -4.69 -15.03 13.63
N HIS A 72 -4.47 -16.17 14.27
CA HIS A 72 -3.27 -16.97 14.05
C HIS A 72 -3.61 -18.16 13.15
N ASN A 73 -2.80 -18.42 12.12
CA ASN A 73 -2.97 -19.62 11.30
C ASN A 73 -2.48 -20.89 12.03
N GLU A 74 -2.60 -22.04 11.38
CA GLU A 74 -2.17 -23.33 11.93
C GLU A 74 -0.67 -23.40 12.28
N GLN A 75 0.15 -22.54 11.65
CA GLN A 75 1.58 -22.42 11.89
C GLN A 75 1.91 -21.40 13.00
N GLY A 76 0.89 -20.82 13.65
CA GLY A 76 1.05 -19.78 14.67
C GLY A 76 1.48 -18.43 14.11
N GLN A 77 1.40 -18.20 12.79
CA GLN A 77 1.71 -16.91 12.18
C GLN A 77 0.53 -15.95 12.36
N HIS A 78 0.82 -14.70 12.68
CA HIS A 78 -0.19 -13.66 12.85
C HIS A 78 -0.67 -13.14 11.49
N MET A 79 -1.98 -13.26 11.26
CA MET A 79 -2.66 -12.97 10.01
C MET A 79 -3.67 -11.85 10.19
N TYR A 80 -3.88 -11.09 9.13
CA TYR A 80 -4.84 -10.00 9.08
C TYR A 80 -5.73 -10.14 7.86
N ARG A 81 -7.00 -9.78 8.02
CA ARG A 81 -7.90 -9.47 6.92
C ARG A 81 -8.01 -7.97 6.86
N ILE A 82 -7.62 -7.38 5.73
CA ILE A 82 -7.60 -5.92 5.54
C ILE A 82 -8.54 -5.52 4.40
N THR A 83 -8.89 -4.23 4.35
CA THR A 83 -9.45 -3.59 3.16
C THR A 83 -8.60 -2.39 2.73
N THR A 84 -8.33 -2.27 1.43
CA THR A 84 -7.72 -1.09 0.78
C THR A 84 -8.77 -0.08 0.31
N GLU A 85 -10.06 -0.43 0.36
CA GLU A 85 -11.17 0.49 0.06
C GLU A 85 -11.21 1.66 1.04
N LEU A 86 -10.70 1.47 2.26
CA LEU A 86 -10.58 2.52 3.26
C LEU A 86 -9.12 2.78 3.59
N PRO A 87 -8.68 4.06 3.61
CA PRO A 87 -9.50 5.27 3.53
C PRO A 87 -9.72 5.84 2.11
N PHE A 88 -9.02 5.34 1.08
CA PHE A 88 -8.91 6.04 -0.21
C PHE A 88 -9.62 5.36 -1.39
N GLY A 89 -10.36 4.28 -1.18
CA GLY A 89 -11.12 3.59 -2.24
C GLY A 89 -10.24 2.84 -3.22
N ILE A 90 -9.12 2.27 -2.77
CA ILE A 90 -8.14 1.61 -3.65
C ILE A 90 -8.57 0.17 -3.90
N GLU A 91 -8.56 -0.23 -5.17
CA GLU A 91 -8.92 -1.56 -5.64
C GLU A 91 -7.83 -2.12 -6.57
N SER A 92 -7.67 -3.44 -6.58
CA SER A 92 -6.82 -4.12 -7.56
C SER A 92 -7.42 -4.02 -8.97
N ILE A 93 -6.62 -4.34 -9.99
CA ILE A 93 -7.09 -4.41 -11.38
C ILE A 93 -8.19 -5.47 -11.60
N GLU A 94 -8.36 -6.40 -10.65
CA GLU A 94 -9.43 -7.41 -10.63
C GLU A 94 -10.67 -6.92 -9.87
N GLY A 95 -10.70 -5.68 -9.37
CA GLY A 95 -11.80 -5.12 -8.59
C GLY A 95 -11.89 -5.66 -7.16
N LEU A 96 -10.77 -6.11 -6.59
CA LEU A 96 -10.72 -6.60 -5.21
C LEU A 96 -10.16 -5.51 -4.29
N SER A 97 -10.73 -5.39 -3.09
CA SER A 97 -10.22 -4.50 -2.05
C SER A 97 -9.95 -5.20 -0.73
N VAL A 98 -10.35 -6.47 -0.58
CA VAL A 98 -10.23 -7.23 0.67
C VAL A 98 -9.24 -8.36 0.52
N PHE A 99 -8.24 -8.40 1.41
CA PHE A 99 -7.11 -9.32 1.31
C PHE A 99 -6.76 -9.93 2.66
N GLU A 100 -6.19 -11.14 2.63
CA GLU A 100 -5.60 -11.80 3.77
C GLU A 100 -4.08 -11.69 3.69
N VAL A 101 -3.43 -11.14 4.71
CA VAL A 101 -1.99 -10.82 4.70
C VAL A 101 -1.34 -11.20 6.01
N GLN A 102 -0.03 -11.43 5.97
CA GLN A 102 0.76 -11.65 7.18
C GLN A 102 1.09 -10.32 7.85
N ALA A 103 1.28 -10.34 9.18
CA ALA A 103 1.70 -9.17 9.95
C ALA A 103 2.96 -8.49 9.39
N VAL A 104 3.90 -9.27 8.83
CA VAL A 104 5.14 -8.77 8.23
C VAL A 104 4.94 -7.92 6.96
N GLN A 105 3.75 -7.96 6.36
CA GLN A 105 3.38 -7.16 5.20
C GLN A 105 2.68 -5.84 5.59
N LEU A 106 2.47 -5.62 6.89
CA LEU A 106 1.77 -4.45 7.40
C LEU A 106 2.71 -3.56 8.20
N GLU A 107 2.57 -2.26 7.97
CA GLU A 107 3.26 -1.23 8.73
C GLU A 107 2.24 -0.29 9.37
N VAL A 108 2.49 0.04 10.64
CA VAL A 108 1.73 1.06 11.35
C VAL A 108 2.32 2.42 11.00
N GLN A 109 1.58 3.20 10.20
CA GLN A 109 1.90 4.60 10.01
C GLN A 109 1.54 5.35 11.29
N ARG A 110 2.59 5.76 12.00
CA ARG A 110 2.51 6.79 13.02
C ARG A 110 2.58 8.11 12.26
N ASP A 111 1.53 8.91 12.39
CA ASP A 111 1.40 10.24 11.80
C ASP A 111 2.64 11.08 12.19
N GLU A 112 3.66 11.12 11.34
CA GLU A 112 4.75 12.08 11.46
C GLU A 112 4.27 13.36 10.79
N PRO A 113 4.24 14.50 11.50
CA PRO A 113 3.83 15.75 10.90
C PRO A 113 4.74 16.02 9.71
N ALA A 114 4.13 16.24 8.54
CA ALA A 114 4.83 16.70 7.35
C ALA A 114 5.73 17.86 7.76
N SER A 115 7.04 17.62 7.78
CA SER A 115 8.05 18.64 8.02
C SER A 115 7.89 19.65 6.89
N GLY A 116 7.26 20.77 7.22
CA GLY A 116 7.03 21.88 6.31
C GLY A 116 8.35 22.25 5.65
N GLY A 117 8.47 21.94 4.36
CA GLY A 117 9.56 22.41 3.53
C GLY A 117 9.57 23.93 3.58
N SER A 118 10.67 24.48 4.10
CA SER A 118 10.96 25.90 4.15
C SER A 118 10.85 26.49 2.75
N ALA A 119 9.95 27.45 2.55
CA ALA A 119 9.97 28.32 1.39
C ALA A 119 11.03 29.40 1.64
N HIS A 120 12.06 29.40 0.78
CA HIS A 120 13.01 30.50 0.61
C HIS A 120 12.33 31.70 -0.06
#